data_AF-A0A1W2BC72-F1
#
_entry.id   AF-A0A1W2BC72-F1
#
_cell.length_a   1.000
_cell.length_b   1.000
_cell.length_c   1.000
_cell.angle_alpha   90.00
_cell.angle_beta   90.00
_cell.angle_gamma   90.00
#
_symmetry.space_group_name_H-M   'P 1'
#
loop_
_entity.id
_entity.type
_entity.pdbx_description
1 polymer ?
#
loop_
_entity_poly.entity_id
_entity_poly.type
_entity_poly.pdbx_seq_one_letter_code
_entity_poly.pdbx_strand_id
1 'polypeptide(L)'
;MDRQPQCPMPGGKGGGMNRRSFLATTAAAGISASLVSTADAECDPLLSLINEYRDQMALFNAAGDLSDEDDAALMAATWEPAYDRLCYDPPAPTTDAGAIAAIRLIVNEAETCGYQPDMIFNVLSVAAAYLERRAAS
;
A
#
# COMPACT_ATOMS: atom_id res chain seq x y z
N MET A 1 -25.04 -7.38 8.17
CA MET A 1 -23.62 -7.00 8.07
C MET A 1 -22.88 -8.28 7.75
N ASP A 2 -22.80 -8.61 6.47
CA ASP A 2 -22.02 -9.76 6.00
C ASP A 2 -20.55 -9.51 6.31
N ARG A 3 -19.93 -10.40 7.10
CA ARG A 3 -18.49 -10.38 7.32
C ARG A 3 -17.83 -10.61 5.97
N GLN A 4 -17.09 -9.62 5.47
CA GLN A 4 -16.17 -9.83 4.35
C GLN A 4 -15.22 -10.98 4.76
N PRO A 5 -14.98 -11.96 3.88
CA PRO A 5 -14.04 -13.04 4.19
C PRO A 5 -12.66 -12.43 4.46
N GLN A 6 -12.17 -12.57 5.70
CA GLN A 6 -10.80 -12.21 6.06
C GLN A 6 -9.85 -12.96 5.12
N CYS A 7 -8.97 -12.23 4.44
CA CYS A 7 -7.99 -12.83 3.55
C CYS A 7 -7.14 -13.83 4.36
N PRO A 8 -7.07 -15.11 3.97
CA PRO A 8 -6.12 -16.03 4.58
C PRO A 8 -4.71 -15.60 4.17
N MET A 9 -3.95 -15.07 5.13
CA MET A 9 -2.59 -14.58 4.88
C MET A 9 -1.64 -15.75 4.57
N PRO A 10 -0.78 -15.65 3.53
CA PRO A 10 0.24 -16.66 3.26
C PRO A 10 1.23 -16.71 4.43
N GLY A 11 1.21 -17.82 5.18
CA GLY A 11 2.12 -18.09 6.29
C GLY A 11 3.58 -18.03 5.85
N GLY A 12 4.24 -16.92 6.17
CA GLY A 12 5.68 -16.76 6.01
C GLY A 12 6.42 -17.78 6.88
N LYS A 13 7.03 -18.79 6.25
CA LYS A 13 7.96 -19.71 6.92
C LYS A 13 9.09 -18.89 7.56
N GLY A 14 9.11 -18.86 8.89
CA GLY A 14 10.14 -18.21 9.70
C GLY A 14 11.54 -18.77 9.39
N GLY A 15 12.32 -18.00 8.63
CA GLY A 15 13.77 -18.16 8.53
C GLY A 15 14.43 -17.36 9.64
N GLY A 16 14.89 -18.06 10.67
CA GLY A 16 15.61 -17.45 11.80
C GLY A 16 16.87 -16.72 11.32
N MET A 17 16.95 -15.43 11.62
CA MET A 17 18.18 -14.65 11.45
C MET A 17 18.67 -14.11 12.79
N ASN A 18 19.94 -14.42 13.02
CA ASN A 18 20.72 -14.18 14.22
C ASN A 18 20.67 -12.73 14.69
N ARG A 19 20.33 -12.54 15.97
CA ARG A 19 20.48 -11.28 16.71
C ARG A 19 21.96 -10.95 16.85
N ARG A 20 22.48 -10.03 16.04
CA ARG A 20 23.81 -9.43 16.24
C ARG A 20 23.65 -8.11 16.98
N SER A 21 24.41 -8.02 18.07
CA SER A 21 24.34 -7.02 19.12
C SER A 21 24.63 -5.59 18.66
N PHE A 22 23.91 -4.68 19.30
CA PHE A 22 24.16 -3.25 19.38
C PHE A 22 25.51 -2.96 20.06
N LEU A 23 26.30 -2.06 19.46
CA LEU A 23 27.17 -1.13 20.19
C LEU A 23 27.15 0.23 19.49
N ALA A 24 26.59 1.21 20.19
CA ALA A 24 26.52 2.61 19.79
C ALA A 24 27.88 3.29 19.97
N THR A 25 28.29 4.08 18.98
CA THR A 25 29.39 5.06 19.13
C THR A 25 28.85 6.42 18.71
N THR A 26 28.74 7.32 19.68
CA THR A 26 28.31 8.71 19.52
C THR A 26 29.48 9.54 18.97
N ALA A 27 29.30 10.13 17.79
CA ALA A 27 30.15 11.22 17.31
C ALA A 27 29.25 12.38 16.89
N ALA A 28 29.29 13.46 17.68
CA ALA A 28 28.67 14.72 17.35
C ALA A 28 29.53 15.45 16.31
N ALA A 29 28.96 15.70 15.13
CA ALA A 29 29.52 16.64 14.16
C ALA A 29 28.34 17.38 13.51
N GLY A 30 28.34 18.71 13.68
CA GLY A 30 27.33 19.60 13.13
C GLY A 30 27.31 19.55 11.61
N ILE A 31 26.09 19.54 11.06
CA ILE A 31 25.86 19.66 9.62
C ILE A 31 24.80 20.75 9.44
N SER A 32 25.19 21.80 8.73
CA SER A 32 24.34 22.90 8.29
C SER A 32 23.09 22.37 7.60
N ALA A 33 21.92 22.78 8.10
CA ALA A 33 20.64 22.52 7.46
C ALA A 33 20.52 23.36 6.17
N SER A 34 21.01 22.82 5.06
CA SER A 34 20.55 23.26 3.75
C SER A 34 19.11 22.77 3.59
N LEU A 35 18.15 23.68 3.71
CA LEU A 35 16.78 23.45 3.27
C LEU A 35 16.78 23.33 1.74
N VAL A 36 17.11 22.14 1.25
CA VAL A 36 16.78 21.75 -0.12
C VAL A 36 15.26 21.58 -0.12
N SER A 37 14.57 22.61 -0.57
CA SER A 37 13.19 22.48 -1.04
C SER A 37 13.26 21.58 -2.28
N THR A 38 13.13 20.27 -2.08
CA THR A 38 12.82 19.36 -3.17
C THR A 38 11.45 19.78 -3.68
N ALA A 39 11.43 20.55 -4.76
CA ALA A 39 10.23 20.71 -5.57
C ALA A 39 9.67 19.30 -5.79
N ASP A 40 8.48 19.05 -5.25
CA ASP A 40 7.77 17.78 -5.37
C ASP A 40 7.86 17.31 -6.82
N ALA A 41 8.64 16.25 -7.04
CA ALA A 41 8.46 15.43 -8.21
C ALA A 41 7.04 14.92 -8.07
N GLU A 42 6.11 15.49 -8.83
CA GLU A 42 4.67 15.27 -8.75
C GLU A 42 4.41 13.77 -8.70
N CYS A 43 4.20 13.26 -7.49
CA CYS A 43 4.14 11.83 -7.25
C CYS A 43 2.83 11.34 -7.88
N ASP A 44 2.89 10.25 -8.65
CA ASP A 44 1.69 9.68 -9.24
C ASP A 44 0.66 9.38 -8.12
N PRO A 45 -0.54 9.98 -8.15
CA PRO A 45 -1.44 9.94 -7.01
C PRO A 45 -2.01 8.54 -6.78
N LEU A 46 -2.18 7.75 -7.84
CA LEU A 46 -2.60 6.35 -7.72
C LEU A 46 -1.48 5.48 -7.18
N LEU A 47 -0.26 5.65 -7.68
CA LEU A 47 0.92 4.94 -7.15
C LEU A 47 1.13 5.24 -5.67
N SER A 48 0.94 6.50 -5.27
CA SER A 48 1.07 6.95 -3.88
C SER A 48 0.05 6.26 -2.99
N LEU A 49 -1.23 6.23 -3.40
CA LEU A 49 -2.29 5.53 -2.67
C LEU A 49 -2.04 4.02 -2.57
N ILE A 50 -1.55 3.39 -3.65
CA ILE A 50 -1.22 1.95 -3.64
C ILE A 50 -0.07 1.65 -2.67
N ASN A 51 0.94 2.51 -2.60
CA ASN A 51 2.04 2.34 -1.66
C ASN A 51 1.58 2.55 -0.23
N GLU A 52 0.75 3.57 0.04
CA GLU A 52 0.13 3.78 1.34
C GLU A 52 -0.66 2.54 1.80
N TYR A 53 -1.52 2.00 0.94
CA TYR A 53 -2.27 0.77 1.24
C TYR A 53 -1.34 -0.40 1.59
N ARG A 54 -0.27 -0.61 0.82
CA ARG A 54 0.69 -1.70 1.07
C ARG A 54 1.48 -1.51 2.37
N ASP A 55 1.90 -0.29 2.66
CA ASP A 55 2.64 0.03 3.87
C ASP A 55 1.76 -0.16 5.11
N GLN A 56 0.51 0.31 5.05
CA GLN A 56 -0.46 0.12 6.13
C GLN A 56 -0.85 -1.35 6.31
N MET A 57 -0.99 -2.10 5.22
CA MET A 57 -1.22 -3.54 5.28
C MET A 57 -0.05 -4.26 5.95
N ALA A 58 1.19 -3.83 5.67
CA ALA A 58 2.37 -4.37 6.34
C ALA A 58 2.39 -4.08 7.85
N LEU A 59 1.94 -2.89 8.27
CA LEU A 59 1.81 -2.53 9.69
C LEU A 59 0.77 -3.40 10.40
N PHE A 60 -0.41 -3.57 9.80
CA PHE A 60 -1.46 -4.45 10.33
C PHE A 60 -0.96 -5.88 10.48
N ASN A 61 -0.33 -6.43 9.44
CA ASN A 61 0.19 -7.80 9.44
C ASN A 61 1.32 -8.04 10.45
N ALA A 62 1.97 -6.99 10.94
CA ALA A 62 3.01 -7.09 11.95
C ALA A 62 2.49 -7.16 13.40
N ALA A 63 1.20 -6.91 13.63
CA ALA A 63 0.64 -6.78 14.98
C ALA A 63 0.49 -8.10 15.75
N GLY A 64 0.50 -9.24 15.06
CA GLY A 64 0.38 -10.57 15.68
C GLY A 64 -1.06 -10.89 16.09
N ASP A 65 -1.22 -11.77 17.08
CA ASP A 65 -2.55 -12.20 17.56
C ASP A 65 -3.20 -11.11 18.40
N LEU A 66 -4.36 -10.62 17.95
CA LEU A 66 -5.18 -9.63 18.62
C LEU A 66 -6.56 -10.20 18.96
N SER A 67 -7.30 -9.53 19.84
CA SER A 67 -8.73 -9.81 20.00
C SER A 67 -9.50 -9.32 18.77
N ASP A 68 -10.69 -9.87 18.50
CA ASP A 68 -11.54 -9.40 17.39
C ASP A 68 -11.80 -7.88 17.44
N GLU A 69 -11.92 -7.30 18.64
CA GLU A 69 -12.15 -5.87 18.85
C GLU A 69 -10.90 -5.04 18.52
N ASP A 70 -9.73 -5.48 18.99
CA ASP A 70 -8.45 -4.81 18.71
C ASP A 70 -8.05 -4.95 17.24
N ASP A 71 -8.36 -6.09 16.61
CA ASP A 71 -8.12 -6.37 15.19
C ASP A 71 -8.92 -5.39 14.32
N ALA A 72 -10.23 -5.27 14.57
CA ALA A 72 -11.09 -4.32 13.86
C ALA A 72 -10.64 -2.86 14.06
N ALA A 73 -10.25 -2.49 15.28
CA ALA A 73 -9.72 -1.15 15.55
C ALA A 73 -8.41 -0.88 14.81
N LEU A 74 -7.54 -1.89 14.70
CA LEU A 74 -6.28 -1.77 13.97
C LEU A 74 -6.50 -1.70 12.46
N MET A 75 -7.44 -2.48 11.90
CA MET A 75 -7.83 -2.39 10.48
C MET A 75 -8.24 -0.94 10.13
N ALA A 76 -9.16 -0.37 10.90
CA ALA A 76 -9.67 0.98 10.72
C ALA A 76 -8.58 2.06 10.86
N ALA A 77 -7.59 1.81 11.70
CA ALA A 77 -6.46 2.72 11.90
C ALA A 77 -5.33 2.57 10.87
N THR A 78 -5.34 1.51 10.06
CA THR A 78 -4.24 1.19 9.14
C THR A 78 -4.69 1.19 7.69
N TRP A 79 -5.04 0.03 7.13
CA TRP A 79 -5.20 -0.14 5.69
C TRP A 79 -6.62 0.13 5.20
N GLU A 80 -7.64 0.06 6.06
CA GLU A 80 -9.05 0.24 5.67
C GLU A 80 -9.30 1.59 4.96
N PRO A 81 -8.76 2.73 5.43
CA PRO A 81 -8.97 4.02 4.73
C PRO A 81 -8.39 4.05 3.31
N ALA A 82 -7.21 3.47 3.09
CA ALA A 82 -6.58 3.42 1.77
C ALA A 82 -7.30 2.42 0.85
N TYR A 83 -7.73 1.29 1.41
CA TYR A 83 -8.57 0.30 0.75
C TYR A 83 -9.89 0.90 0.26
N ASP A 84 -10.61 1.62 1.12
CA ASP A 84 -11.87 2.28 0.78
C ASP A 84 -11.70 3.27 -0.37
N ARG A 85 -10.61 4.05 -0.36
CA ARG A 85 -10.31 4.96 -1.47
C ARG A 85 -10.05 4.20 -2.78
N LEU A 86 -9.31 3.09 -2.74
CA LEU A 86 -9.10 2.24 -3.92
C LEU A 86 -10.42 1.64 -4.43
N CYS A 87 -11.33 1.29 -3.53
CA CYS A 87 -12.64 0.72 -3.85
C CYS A 87 -13.64 1.73 -4.39
N TYR A 88 -13.66 2.98 -3.90
CA TYR A 88 -14.77 3.90 -4.16
C TYR A 88 -14.37 5.17 -4.91
N ASP A 89 -13.12 5.63 -4.80
CA ASP A 89 -12.66 6.86 -5.44
C ASP A 89 -11.13 6.83 -5.70
N PRO A 90 -10.64 5.89 -6.53
CA PRO A 90 -9.22 5.83 -6.84
C PRO A 90 -8.84 7.03 -7.73
N PRO A 91 -7.77 7.77 -7.40
CA PRO A 91 -7.29 8.84 -8.27
C PRO A 91 -6.78 8.26 -9.60
N ALA A 92 -6.86 9.05 -10.66
CA ALA A 92 -6.31 8.65 -11.96
C ALA A 92 -4.76 8.65 -11.91
N PRO A 93 -4.10 7.63 -12.49
CA PRO A 93 -2.65 7.68 -12.61
C PRO A 93 -2.25 8.78 -13.60
N THR A 94 -1.08 9.36 -13.37
CA THR A 94 -0.45 10.38 -14.22
C THR A 94 0.78 9.83 -14.93
N THR A 95 1.22 8.62 -14.60
CA THR A 95 2.41 7.96 -15.11
C THR A 95 2.15 6.50 -15.50
N ASP A 96 2.98 5.96 -16.40
CA ASP A 96 2.98 4.52 -16.72
C ASP A 96 3.26 3.66 -15.49
N ALA A 97 4.11 4.15 -14.57
CA ALA A 97 4.41 3.46 -13.33
C ALA A 97 3.17 3.28 -12.44
N GLY A 98 2.33 4.32 -12.32
CA GLY A 98 1.06 4.25 -11.59
C GLY A 98 0.08 3.27 -12.22
N ALA A 99 -0.09 3.32 -13.54
CA ALA A 99 -0.97 2.39 -14.26
C ALA A 99 -0.49 0.92 -14.13
N ILE A 100 0.82 0.66 -14.21
CA ILE A 100 1.38 -0.68 -14.02
C ILE A 100 1.21 -1.15 -12.57
N ALA A 101 1.40 -0.26 -11.59
CA ALA A 101 1.22 -0.59 -10.18
C ALA A 101 -0.23 -0.97 -9.85
N ALA A 102 -1.19 -0.30 -10.47
CA ALA A 102 -2.62 -0.60 -10.37
C ALA A 102 -2.95 -2.01 -10.87
N ILE A 103 -2.46 -2.39 -12.06
CA ILE A 103 -2.64 -3.74 -12.61
C ILE A 103 -2.02 -4.79 -11.68
N ARG A 104 -0.81 -4.54 -11.18
CA ARG A 104 -0.12 -5.45 -10.25
C ARG A 104 -0.84 -5.57 -8.91
N LEU A 105 -1.40 -4.48 -8.38
CA LEU A 105 -2.21 -4.51 -7.17
C LEU A 105 -3.36 -5.49 -7.35
N ILE A 106 -4.13 -5.35 -8.42
CA ILE A 106 -5.31 -6.19 -8.67
C ILE A 106 -4.96 -7.67 -8.82
N VAL A 107 -3.88 -8.00 -9.54
CA VAL A 107 -3.42 -9.39 -9.66
C VAL A 107 -3.07 -9.95 -8.28
N ASN A 108 -2.31 -9.21 -7.48
CA ASN A 108 -1.92 -9.67 -6.14
C ASN A 108 -3.13 -9.87 -5.24
N GLU A 109 -4.05 -8.88 -5.18
CA GLU A 109 -5.27 -8.96 -4.37
C GLU A 109 -6.16 -10.14 -4.78
N ALA A 110 -6.32 -10.38 -6.08
CA ALA A 110 -7.08 -11.52 -6.58
C ALA A 110 -6.46 -12.86 -6.18
N GLU A 111 -5.12 -12.95 -6.11
CA GLU A 111 -4.39 -14.15 -5.71
C GLU A 111 -4.41 -14.37 -4.18
N THR A 112 -4.28 -13.31 -3.38
CA THR A 112 -4.09 -13.43 -1.92
C THR A 112 -5.36 -13.23 -1.10
N CYS A 113 -6.26 -12.38 -1.58
CA CYS A 113 -7.47 -11.95 -0.89
C CYS A 113 -8.76 -12.41 -1.58
N GLY A 114 -8.65 -12.88 -2.83
CA GLY A 114 -9.78 -13.32 -3.63
C GLY A 114 -10.46 -12.17 -4.38
N TYR A 115 -11.68 -12.43 -4.85
CA TYR A 115 -12.36 -11.52 -5.77
C TYR A 115 -12.95 -10.29 -5.05
N GLN A 116 -12.41 -9.11 -5.36
CA GLN A 116 -12.85 -7.81 -4.83
C GLN A 116 -13.41 -6.92 -5.96
N PRO A 117 -14.71 -7.03 -6.29
CA PRO A 117 -15.28 -6.42 -7.50
C PRO A 117 -15.10 -4.90 -7.57
N ASP A 118 -15.31 -4.19 -6.46
CA ASP A 118 -15.28 -2.72 -6.44
C ASP A 118 -13.86 -2.19 -6.71
N MET A 119 -12.86 -2.72 -6.00
CA MET A 119 -11.45 -2.37 -6.25
C MET A 119 -11.04 -2.73 -7.68
N ILE A 120 -11.34 -3.95 -8.14
CA ILE A 120 -10.99 -4.42 -9.48
C ILE A 120 -11.57 -3.46 -10.53
N PHE A 121 -12.87 -3.17 -10.45
CA PHE A 121 -13.54 -2.36 -11.45
C PHE A 121 -13.01 -0.92 -11.46
N ASN A 122 -12.93 -0.28 -10.29
CA ASN A 122 -12.60 1.15 -10.23
C ASN A 122 -11.11 1.41 -10.48
N VAL A 123 -10.20 0.61 -9.92
CA VAL A 123 -8.75 0.75 -10.14
C VAL A 123 -8.37 0.46 -11.60
N LEU A 124 -8.92 -0.60 -12.21
CA LEU A 124 -8.64 -0.88 -13.62
C LEU A 124 -9.26 0.15 -14.55
N SER A 125 -10.42 0.70 -14.21
CA SER A 125 -11.07 1.74 -15.03
C SER A 125 -10.22 3.00 -15.13
N VAL A 126 -9.69 3.51 -14.01
CA VAL A 126 -8.84 4.70 -14.03
C VAL A 126 -7.48 4.45 -14.70
N ALA A 127 -6.92 3.25 -14.55
CA ALA A 127 -5.69 2.85 -15.22
C ALA A 127 -5.88 2.69 -16.74
N ALA A 128 -6.98 2.05 -17.18
CA ALA A 128 -7.31 1.90 -18.59
C ALA A 128 -7.51 3.28 -19.25
N ALA A 129 -8.28 4.17 -18.61
CA ALA A 129 -8.50 5.52 -19.13
C ALA A 129 -7.20 6.31 -19.33
N TYR A 130 -6.21 6.14 -18.45
CA TYR A 130 -4.88 6.73 -18.63
C TYR A 130 -4.15 6.14 -19.86
N LEU A 131 -4.10 4.81 -19.96
CA LEU A 131 -3.40 4.12 -21.04
C LEU A 131 -4.01 4.43 -22.41
N GLU A 132 -5.33 4.52 -22.50
CA GLU A 132 -6.07 4.90 -23.71
C GLU A 132 -5.73 6.33 -24.15
N ARG A 133 -5.75 7.30 -23.23
CA ARG A 133 -5.33 8.69 -23.52
C ARG A 133 -3.88 8.74 -24.02
N ARG A 134 -3.00 7.97 -23.38
CA ARG A 134 -1.58 7.90 -23.77
C ARG A 134 -1.40 7.28 -25.16
N ALA A 135 -2.16 6.25 -25.52
CA ALA A 135 -2.08 5.61 -26.83
C ALA A 135 -2.65 6.47 -27.97
N ALA A 136 -3.53 7.42 -27.65
CA ALA A 136 -4.11 8.38 -28.60
C ALA A 136 -3.25 9.65 -28.80
N SER A 137 -2.15 9.80 -28.06
CA SER A 137 -1.21 10.93 -28.12
C SER A 137 0.00 10.60 -28.98
#